data_AF-A0A4Q9RA04-F1
#
_entry.id   AF-A0A4Q9RA04-F1
#
_cell.length_a   1.000
_cell.length_b   1.000
_cell.length_c   1.000
_cell.angle_alpha   90.00
_cell.angle_beta   90.00
_cell.angle_gamma   90.00
#
_symmetry.space_group_name_H-M   'P 1'
#
loop_
_entity.id
_entity.type
_entity.pdbx_description
1 polymer ?
#
loop_
_entity_poly.entity_id
_entity_poly.type
_entity_poly.pdbx_seq_one_letter_code
_entity_poly.pdbx_strand_id
1 'polypeptide(L)'
;MSAPHASQGFGLLELLVTLLLTSTALLGMIAMQGQAIRHVLAATQQQKAIFLANDLLEQFAGDPAWMAAHGFAKLPAAACGSGALQPMAQRLACWAQAVESELPGARALEDQFHLCHSTTPGLCNGGSLLELQLAWHASGAGCTARGTSGARPICHYRLRTAP
;
A
#
# COMPACT_ATOMS: atom_id res chain seq x y z
N MET A 1 9.45 -66.57 24.39
CA MET A 1 9.57 -66.00 23.03
C MET A 1 9.80 -64.51 23.19
N SER A 2 11.06 -64.12 23.37
CA SER A 2 11.46 -62.74 23.59
C SER A 2 12.45 -62.38 22.49
N ALA A 3 12.07 -61.43 21.64
CA ALA A 3 12.92 -60.99 20.53
C ALA A 3 14.16 -60.26 21.08
N PRO A 4 15.35 -60.48 20.47
CA PRO A 4 16.57 -59.82 20.91
C PRO A 4 16.52 -58.32 20.61
N HIS A 5 16.94 -57.52 21.59
CA HIS A 5 17.14 -56.09 21.42
C HIS A 5 18.45 -55.83 20.67
N ALA A 6 18.38 -55.21 19.49
CA ALA A 6 19.56 -54.78 18.75
C ALA A 6 20.18 -53.53 19.42
N SER A 7 21.28 -53.74 20.14
CA SER A 7 22.06 -52.69 20.79
C SER A 7 22.76 -51.79 19.77
N GLN A 8 22.24 -50.57 19.65
CA GLN A 8 22.94 -49.35 20.07
C GLN A 8 24.41 -49.22 19.66
N GLY A 9 24.65 -48.76 18.42
CA GLY A 9 26.00 -48.46 17.92
C GLY A 9 26.17 -47.10 17.24
N PHE A 10 25.12 -46.31 17.00
CA PHE A 10 25.24 -45.07 16.20
C PHE A 10 24.39 -43.90 16.71
N GLY A 11 24.17 -43.76 18.03
CA GLY A 11 23.35 -42.65 18.55
C GLY A 11 23.98 -41.25 18.40
N LEU A 12 25.29 -41.11 18.63
CA LEU A 12 25.95 -39.79 18.70
C LEU A 12 26.23 -39.16 17.33
N LEU A 13 26.72 -39.93 16.36
CA LEU A 13 27.05 -39.41 15.03
C LEU A 13 25.79 -39.14 14.20
N GLU A 14 24.77 -39.99 14.32
CA GLU A 14 23.47 -39.80 13.68
C GLU A 14 22.76 -38.54 14.21
N LEU A 15 22.77 -38.32 15.54
CA LEU A 15 22.22 -37.09 16.14
C LEU A 15 23.02 -35.84 15.74
N LEU A 16 24.35 -35.93 15.63
CA LEU A 16 25.18 -34.78 15.27
C LEU A 16 24.99 -34.40 13.79
N VAL A 17 24.87 -35.39 12.90
CA VAL A 17 24.57 -35.15 11.47
C VAL A 17 23.14 -34.65 11.28
N THR A 18 22.15 -35.21 11.98
CA THR A 18 20.78 -34.70 11.92
C THR A 18 20.65 -33.29 12.49
N LEU A 19 21.33 -32.97 13.59
CA LEU A 19 21.40 -31.62 14.15
C LEU A 19 22.08 -30.63 13.18
N LEU A 20 23.16 -31.06 12.50
CA LEU A 20 23.84 -30.25 11.49
C LEU A 20 22.91 -29.97 10.29
N LEU A 21 22.28 -31.00 9.73
CA LEU A 21 21.37 -30.88 8.59
C LEU A 21 20.15 -30.01 8.93
N THR A 22 19.51 -30.22 10.08
CA THR A 22 18.36 -29.41 10.53
C THR A 22 18.75 -27.95 10.76
N SER A 23 19.94 -27.68 11.32
CA SER A 23 20.45 -26.32 11.50
C SER A 23 20.67 -25.61 10.15
N THR A 24 21.29 -26.28 9.18
CA THR A 24 21.48 -25.70 7.82
C THR A 24 20.16 -25.48 7.09
N ALA A 25 19.18 -26.37 7.25
CA ALA A 25 17.85 -26.24 6.67
C ALA A 25 17.07 -25.04 7.26
N LEU A 26 17.13 -24.84 8.58
CA LEU A 26 16.48 -23.71 9.24
C LEU A 26 17.09 -22.36 8.82
N LEU A 27 18.41 -22.28 8.71
CA LEU A 27 19.11 -21.10 8.22
C LEU A 27 18.70 -20.77 6.76
N GLY A 28 18.55 -21.80 5.92
CA GLY A 28 18.06 -21.64 4.55
C GLY A 28 16.64 -21.07 4.47
N MET A 29 15.73 -21.51 5.35
CA MET A 29 14.36 -20.99 5.42
C MET A 29 14.30 -19.53 5.89
N ILE A 30 15.08 -19.16 6.91
CA ILE A 30 15.12 -17.79 7.44
C ILE A 30 15.64 -16.81 6.36
N ALA A 31 16.63 -17.22 5.57
CA ALA A 31 17.19 -16.39 4.50
C ALA A 31 16.15 -16.06 3.41
N MET A 32 15.30 -17.02 3.01
CA MET A 32 14.26 -16.78 2.00
C MET A 32 13.07 -15.96 2.54
N GLN A 33 12.73 -16.12 3.81
CA GLN A 33 11.64 -15.35 4.43
C GLN A 33 11.95 -13.85 4.52
N GLY A 34 13.24 -13.47 4.59
CA GLY A 34 13.68 -12.07 4.63
C GLY A 34 13.34 -11.26 3.37
N GLN A 35 13.32 -11.88 2.19
CA GLN A 35 12.88 -11.22 0.97
C GLN A 35 11.36 -11.11 0.90
N ALA A 36 10.64 -12.17 1.29
CA ALA A 36 9.18 -12.18 1.31
C ALA A 36 8.58 -11.06 2.17
N ILE A 37 9.17 -10.76 3.34
CA ILE A 37 8.69 -9.68 4.23
C ILE A 37 8.75 -8.31 3.53
N ARG A 38 9.79 -8.03 2.76
CA ARG A 38 9.92 -6.74 2.04
C ARG A 38 8.86 -6.60 0.95
N HIS A 39 8.50 -7.71 0.30
CA HIS A 39 7.42 -7.72 -0.69
C HIS A 39 6.04 -7.51 -0.03
N VAL A 40 5.80 -8.06 1.16
CA VAL A 40 4.55 -7.85 1.90
C VAL A 40 4.38 -6.39 2.32
N LEU A 41 5.44 -5.73 2.80
CA LEU A 41 5.37 -4.32 3.21
C LEU A 41 4.99 -3.37 2.06
N ALA A 42 5.50 -3.63 0.86
CA ALA A 42 5.11 -2.85 -0.32
C ALA A 42 3.65 -3.10 -0.71
N ALA A 43 3.20 -4.35 -0.63
CA ALA A 43 1.83 -4.74 -0.94
C ALA A 43 0.81 -4.12 0.04
N THR A 44 1.11 -4.04 1.33
CA THR A 44 0.20 -3.44 2.32
C THR A 44 0.00 -1.95 2.07
N GLN A 45 1.05 -1.21 1.67
CA GLN A 45 0.93 0.20 1.30
C GLN A 45 0.06 0.41 0.08
N GLN A 46 0.24 -0.41 -0.95
CA GLN A 46 -0.60 -0.37 -2.13
C GLN A 46 -2.06 -0.68 -1.79
N GLN A 47 -2.31 -1.64 -0.91
CA GLN A 47 -3.66 -1.97 -0.46
C GLN A 47 -4.34 -0.81 0.29
N LYS A 48 -3.58 -0.07 1.12
CA LYS A 48 -4.09 1.15 1.77
C LYS A 48 -4.48 2.21 0.75
N ALA A 49 -3.65 2.45 -0.26
CA ALA A 49 -3.97 3.40 -1.33
C ALA A 49 -5.22 3.00 -2.13
N ILE A 50 -5.38 1.70 -2.43
CA ILE A 50 -6.57 1.16 -3.08
C ILE A 50 -7.82 1.40 -2.22
N PHE A 51 -7.74 1.06 -0.93
CA PHE A 51 -8.84 1.26 0.01
C PHE A 51 -9.24 2.73 0.09
N LEU A 52 -8.28 3.64 0.30
CA LEU A 52 -8.53 5.08 0.37
C LEU A 52 -9.11 5.66 -0.91
N ALA A 53 -8.71 5.13 -2.07
CA ALA A 53 -9.25 5.54 -3.36
C ALA A 53 -10.71 5.12 -3.52
N ASN A 54 -11.02 3.87 -3.20
CA ASN A 54 -12.38 3.35 -3.28
C ASN A 54 -13.29 4.02 -2.25
N ASP A 55 -12.82 4.20 -1.01
CA ASP A 55 -13.55 4.90 0.05
C ASP A 55 -13.94 6.33 -0.36
N LEU A 56 -13.02 7.08 -0.98
CA LEU A 56 -13.33 8.40 -1.52
C LEU A 56 -14.43 8.32 -2.59
N LEU A 57 -14.28 7.43 -3.56
CA LEU A 57 -15.25 7.32 -4.64
C LEU A 57 -16.62 6.88 -4.12
N GLU A 58 -16.68 5.93 -3.19
CA GLU A 58 -17.93 5.47 -2.57
C GLU A 58 -18.62 6.58 -1.75
N GLN A 59 -17.85 7.39 -1.01
CA GLN A 59 -18.39 8.51 -0.24
C GLN A 59 -19.05 9.59 -1.12
N PHE A 60 -18.57 9.78 -2.36
CA PHE A 60 -19.00 10.86 -3.24
C PHE A 60 -19.72 10.41 -4.52
N ALA A 61 -19.86 9.10 -4.77
CA ALA A 61 -20.53 8.55 -5.95
C ALA A 61 -22.00 9.00 -6.09
N GLY A 62 -22.68 9.29 -4.97
CA GLY A 62 -24.08 9.72 -4.97
C GLY A 62 -24.32 11.17 -5.41
N ASP A 63 -23.27 11.98 -5.54
CA ASP A 63 -23.38 13.40 -5.89
C ASP A 63 -22.32 13.83 -6.92
N PRO A 64 -22.57 13.59 -8.23
CA PRO A 64 -21.63 13.94 -9.29
C PRO A 64 -21.44 15.46 -9.43
N ALA A 65 -22.43 16.27 -9.06
CA ALA A 65 -22.31 17.73 -9.08
C ALA A 65 -21.33 18.19 -8.00
N TRP A 66 -21.35 17.55 -6.84
CA TRP A 66 -20.37 17.81 -5.78
C TRP A 66 -18.96 17.45 -6.22
N MET A 67 -18.75 16.30 -6.87
CA MET A 67 -17.42 15.90 -7.40
C MET A 67 -16.91 16.86 -8.47
N ALA A 68 -17.79 17.37 -9.35
CA ALA A 68 -17.41 18.37 -10.34
C ALA A 68 -16.99 19.70 -9.68
N ALA A 69 -17.64 20.09 -8.59
CA ALA A 69 -17.34 21.32 -7.85
C ALA A 69 -16.15 21.21 -6.88
N HIS A 70 -15.86 20.01 -6.38
CA HIS A 70 -14.85 19.77 -5.32
C HIS A 70 -13.72 18.81 -5.76
N GLY A 71 -13.58 18.57 -7.06
CA GLY A 71 -12.37 18.01 -7.63
C GLY A 71 -11.15 18.84 -7.22
N PHE A 72 -10.01 18.18 -7.08
CA PHE A 72 -8.79 18.81 -6.59
C PHE A 72 -7.61 18.43 -7.47
N ALA A 73 -6.68 19.37 -7.66
CA ALA A 73 -5.41 19.13 -8.36
C ALA A 73 -4.22 18.96 -7.38
N LYS A 74 -4.52 19.00 -6.08
CA LYS A 74 -3.57 18.77 -5.00
C LYS A 74 -4.27 18.21 -3.77
N LEU A 75 -3.53 17.53 -2.89
CA LEU A 75 -4.09 16.98 -1.65
C LEU A 75 -4.71 18.10 -0.79
N PRO A 76 -6.00 18.03 -0.43
CA PRO A 76 -6.64 19.05 0.40
C PRO A 76 -5.99 19.18 1.78
N ALA A 77 -5.69 20.40 2.22
CA ALA A 77 -5.02 20.68 3.50
C ALA A 77 -5.99 20.96 4.67
N ALA A 78 -7.21 20.44 4.60
CA ALA A 78 -8.26 20.77 5.54
C ALA A 78 -8.24 19.83 6.76
N ALA A 79 -8.44 20.39 7.96
CA ALA A 79 -8.52 19.61 9.19
C ALA A 79 -9.85 18.84 9.27
N CYS A 80 -9.79 17.58 9.71
CA CYS A 80 -10.98 16.80 10.01
C CYS A 80 -11.66 17.34 11.28
N GLY A 81 -12.91 17.80 11.14
CA GLY A 81 -13.77 18.21 12.24
C GLY A 81 -14.38 17.01 12.95
N SER A 82 -14.68 17.14 14.23
CA SER A 82 -15.36 16.10 15.00
C SER A 82 -16.88 16.25 14.88
N GLY A 83 -17.56 15.25 14.30
CA GLY A 83 -19.02 15.24 14.19
C GLY A 83 -19.53 14.09 13.31
N ALA A 84 -20.70 13.52 13.62
CA ALA A 84 -21.28 12.39 12.88
C ALA A 84 -22.00 12.80 11.58
N LEU A 85 -22.44 14.06 11.48
CA LEU A 85 -23.06 14.63 10.29
C LEU A 85 -22.12 15.67 9.72
N GLN A 86 -21.12 15.20 8.99
CA GLN A 86 -20.18 16.06 8.31
C GLN A 86 -20.74 16.49 6.96
N PRO A 87 -20.73 17.79 6.64
CA PRO A 87 -20.95 18.23 5.27
C PRO A 87 -19.90 17.57 4.36
N MET A 88 -20.21 17.40 3.08
CA MET A 88 -19.35 16.68 2.14
C MET A 88 -17.91 17.23 2.09
N ALA A 89 -17.74 18.55 2.18
CA ALA A 89 -16.42 19.19 2.29
C ALA A 89 -15.61 18.73 3.53
N GLN A 90 -16.30 18.48 4.64
CA GLN A 90 -15.67 17.99 5.86
C GLN A 90 -15.29 16.51 5.77
N ARG A 91 -16.06 15.70 5.04
CA ARG A 91 -15.69 14.30 4.73
C ARG A 91 -14.43 14.22 3.89
N LEU A 92 -14.30 15.11 2.89
CA LEU A 92 -13.08 15.21 2.08
C LEU A 92 -11.85 15.60 2.93
N ALA A 93 -12.01 16.51 3.88
CA ALA A 93 -10.96 16.87 4.83
C ALA A 93 -10.53 15.67 5.71
N CYS A 94 -11.50 14.88 6.17
CA CYS A 94 -11.23 13.67 6.94
C CYS A 94 -10.54 12.58 6.12
N TRP A 95 -10.95 12.41 4.87
CA TRP A 95 -10.25 11.55 3.94
C TRP A 95 -8.81 12.02 3.71
N ALA A 96 -8.58 13.32 3.50
CA ALA A 96 -7.24 13.86 3.29
C ALA A 96 -6.34 13.63 4.52
N GLN A 97 -6.89 13.79 5.72
CA GLN A 97 -6.17 13.44 6.95
C GLN A 97 -5.86 11.95 7.07
N ALA A 98 -6.80 11.07 6.68
CA ALA A 98 -6.57 9.63 6.66
C ALA A 98 -5.46 9.25 5.66
N VAL A 99 -5.45 9.88 4.48
CA VAL A 99 -4.38 9.74 3.49
C VAL A 99 -3.02 10.11 4.09
N GLU A 100 -2.93 11.24 4.80
CA GLU A 100 -1.68 11.66 5.43
C GLU A 100 -1.20 10.71 6.54
N SER A 101 -2.12 10.08 7.29
CA SER A 101 -1.77 9.11 8.32
C SER A 101 -1.40 7.73 7.78
N GLU A 102 -2.02 7.30 6.69
CA GLU A 102 -1.89 5.94 6.16
C GLU A 102 -0.81 5.82 5.08
N LEU A 103 -0.57 6.90 4.33
CA LEU A 103 0.39 6.94 3.23
C LEU A 103 1.64 7.74 3.61
N PRO A 104 2.82 7.11 3.68
CA PRO A 104 4.04 7.77 4.15
C PRO A 104 4.47 8.89 3.20
N GLY A 105 4.57 10.11 3.75
CA GLY A 105 5.04 11.28 3.03
C GLY A 105 4.06 11.79 1.97
N ALA A 106 2.77 11.42 2.05
CA ALA A 106 1.72 11.92 1.15
C ALA A 106 1.63 13.46 1.16
N ARG A 107 1.71 14.09 2.33
CA ARG A 107 1.68 15.56 2.48
C ARG A 107 2.77 16.27 1.68
N ALA A 108 3.97 15.71 1.63
CA ALA A 108 5.10 16.27 0.88
C ALA A 108 4.95 16.08 -0.65
N LEU A 109 4.01 15.26 -1.08
CA LEU A 109 3.70 14.95 -2.48
C LEU A 109 2.33 15.51 -2.87
N GLU A 110 1.84 16.54 -2.18
CA GLU A 110 0.47 17.05 -2.35
C GLU A 110 0.13 17.41 -3.80
N ASP A 111 1.10 17.95 -4.57
CA ASP A 111 0.94 18.33 -5.98
C ASP A 111 0.83 17.14 -6.94
N GLN A 112 1.00 15.91 -6.43
CA GLN A 112 0.89 14.66 -7.19
C GLN A 112 -0.42 13.93 -6.92
N PHE A 113 -1.36 14.58 -6.23
CA PHE A 113 -2.72 14.09 -6.03
C PHE A 113 -3.69 14.83 -6.92
N HIS A 114 -4.61 14.12 -7.56
CA HIS A 114 -5.70 14.76 -8.28
C HIS A 114 -6.96 13.93 -8.27
N LEU A 115 -8.11 14.59 -8.23
CA LEU A 115 -9.44 14.06 -8.48
C LEU A 115 -10.12 14.96 -9.50
N CYS A 116 -10.37 14.45 -10.70
CA CYS A 116 -10.91 15.26 -11.78
C CYS A 116 -11.53 14.39 -12.87
N HIS A 117 -12.36 15.02 -13.71
CA HIS A 117 -12.78 14.41 -14.97
C HIS A 117 -11.62 14.39 -15.96
N SER A 118 -11.43 13.27 -16.63
CA SER A 118 -10.28 13.01 -17.49
C SER A 118 -10.63 12.13 -18.70
N THR A 119 -10.37 12.63 -19.90
CA THR A 119 -10.36 11.82 -21.12
C THR A 119 -9.03 11.10 -21.30
N THR A 120 -7.93 11.73 -20.88
CA THR A 120 -6.55 11.24 -21.07
C THR A 120 -5.90 10.90 -19.73
N PRO A 121 -5.42 9.65 -19.52
CA PRO A 121 -4.81 9.24 -18.26
C PRO A 121 -3.73 10.21 -17.76
N GLY A 122 -3.83 10.61 -16.50
CA GLY A 122 -2.87 11.50 -15.85
C GLY A 122 -3.09 12.99 -16.13
N LEU A 123 -4.14 13.37 -16.86
CA LEU A 123 -4.46 14.76 -17.16
C LEU A 123 -5.89 15.08 -16.75
N CYS A 124 -6.05 16.18 -15.99
CA CYS A 124 -7.34 16.77 -15.68
C CYS A 124 -7.83 17.66 -16.83
N ASN A 125 -8.11 17.04 -17.98
CA ASN A 125 -8.54 17.74 -19.19
C ASN A 125 -10.05 17.70 -19.43
N GLY A 126 -10.84 17.38 -18.40
CA GLY A 126 -12.28 17.16 -18.52
C GLY A 126 -12.61 15.80 -19.13
N GLY A 127 -13.89 15.47 -19.28
CA GLY A 127 -14.34 14.21 -19.88
C GLY A 127 -15.45 13.51 -19.09
N SER A 128 -15.88 12.34 -19.58
CA SER A 128 -16.91 11.54 -18.92
C SER A 128 -16.38 10.60 -17.86
N LEU A 129 -15.08 10.25 -17.88
CA LEU A 129 -14.47 9.39 -16.87
C LEU A 129 -13.91 10.23 -15.72
N LEU A 130 -14.10 9.74 -14.49
CA LEU A 130 -13.49 10.30 -13.30
C LEU A 130 -12.13 9.62 -13.08
N GLU A 131 -11.10 10.42 -12.80
CA GLU A 131 -9.77 9.94 -12.47
C GLU A 131 -9.33 10.45 -11.09
N LEU A 132 -8.83 9.52 -10.28
CA LEU A 132 -8.23 9.77 -8.98
C LEU A 132 -6.79 9.27 -8.97
N GLN A 133 -5.85 10.11 -8.56
CA GLN A 133 -4.44 9.77 -8.36
C GLN A 133 -4.03 10.03 -6.91
N LEU A 134 -3.37 9.03 -6.32
CA LEU A 134 -2.74 9.10 -5.01
C LEU A 134 -1.22 8.93 -5.15
N ALA A 135 -0.44 9.60 -4.30
CA ALA A 135 1.01 9.53 -4.31
C ALA A 135 1.60 9.34 -2.91
N TRP A 136 2.64 8.51 -2.78
CA TRP A 136 3.32 8.29 -1.49
C TRP A 136 4.78 7.89 -1.70
N HIS A 137 5.61 8.03 -0.66
CA HIS A 137 6.99 7.55 -0.71
C HIS A 137 7.04 6.06 -0.37
N ALA A 138 7.79 5.27 -1.12
CA ALA A 138 7.92 3.85 -0.78
C ALA A 138 8.61 3.63 0.58
N SER A 139 8.22 2.57 1.29
CA SER A 139 9.03 1.99 2.37
C SER A 139 9.73 0.72 1.88
N GLY A 140 10.90 0.87 1.27
CA GLY A 140 11.73 -0.27 0.83
C GLY A 140 11.81 -0.40 -0.70
N ALA A 141 11.96 -1.64 -1.18
CA ALA A 141 12.17 -1.95 -2.61
C ALA A 141 10.87 -1.93 -3.45
N GLY A 142 9.75 -1.52 -2.86
CA GLY A 142 8.49 -1.35 -3.56
C GLY A 142 8.47 -0.05 -4.39
N CYS A 143 7.70 -0.06 -5.47
CA CYS A 143 7.51 1.01 -6.47
C CYS A 143 8.70 1.21 -7.42
N THR A 144 8.63 0.54 -8.57
CA THR A 144 9.51 0.74 -9.71
C THR A 144 9.14 2.04 -10.45
N ALA A 145 9.33 3.18 -9.81
CA ALA A 145 9.48 4.44 -10.51
C ALA A 145 10.96 4.81 -10.48
N ARG A 146 11.58 4.99 -11.65
CA ARG A 146 12.95 5.47 -11.79
C ARG A 146 13.02 6.90 -11.28
N GLY A 147 13.25 7.07 -9.98
CA GLY A 147 13.71 8.34 -9.44
C GLY A 147 15.09 8.65 -10.01
N THR A 148 15.30 9.90 -10.42
CA THR A 148 16.65 10.44 -10.66
C THR A 148 17.46 10.32 -9.37
N SER A 149 18.70 9.85 -9.49
CA SER A 149 19.63 9.46 -8.43
C SER A 149 19.56 10.34 -7.16
N GLY A 150 19.10 9.76 -6.04
CA GLY A 150 19.21 10.35 -4.69
C GLY A 150 17.89 10.53 -3.91
N ALA A 151 16.74 10.55 -4.59
CA ALA A 151 15.43 10.70 -3.93
C ALA A 151 14.79 9.35 -3.59
N ARG A 152 14.02 9.30 -2.49
CA ARG A 152 13.16 8.14 -2.15
C ARG A 152 12.18 7.90 -3.32
N PRO A 153 11.99 6.65 -3.78
CA PRO A 153 11.09 6.39 -4.90
C PRO A 153 9.65 6.78 -4.54
N ILE A 154 8.98 7.42 -5.49
CA ILE A 154 7.58 7.84 -5.37
C ILE A 154 6.69 6.79 -6.03
N CYS A 155 5.65 6.39 -5.32
CA CYS A 155 4.62 5.49 -5.76
C CYS A 155 3.39 6.29 -6.21
N HIS A 156 2.75 5.84 -7.29
CA HIS A 156 1.47 6.38 -7.73
C HIS A 156 0.44 5.26 -7.83
N TYR A 157 -0.78 5.54 -7.39
CA TYR A 157 -1.95 4.73 -7.68
C TYR A 157 -2.97 5.58 -8.43
N ARG A 158 -3.44 5.08 -9.59
CA ARG A 158 -4.43 5.75 -10.43
C ARG A 158 -5.65 4.87 -10.58
N LEU A 159 -6.81 5.42 -10.28
CA LEU A 159 -8.09 4.77 -10.47
C LEU A 159 -8.92 5.60 -11.45
N ARG A 160 -9.45 4.95 -12.49
CA ARG A 160 -10.34 5.57 -13.47
C ARG A 160 -11.65 4.81 -13.45
N THR A 161 -12.75 5.53 -13.24
CA THR A 161 -14.09 4.95 -13.21
C THR A 161 -15.06 5.77 -14.06
N ALA A 162 -16.10 5.11 -14.56
CA ALA A 162 -17.28 5.84 -15.01
C ALA A 162 -18.02 6.42 -13.78
N PRO A 163 -18.59 7.62 -13.89
CA PRO A 163 -19.41 8.23 -12.85
C PRO A 163 -20.74 7.51 -12.66
#